data_AF-A0A5E4G9I9-F1
#
_entry.id   AF-A0A5E4G9I9-F1
#
_cell.length_a   1.000
_cell.length_b   1.000
_cell.length_c   1.000
_cell.angle_alpha   90.00
_cell.angle_beta   90.00
_cell.angle_gamma   90.00
#
_symmetry.space_group_name_H-M   'P 1'
#
loop_
_entity.id
_entity.type
_entity.pdbx_description
1 polymer ?
#
loop_
_entity_poly.entity_id
_entity_poly.type
_entity_poly.pdbx_seq_one_letter_code
_entity_poly.pdbx_strand_id
1 'polypeptide(L)'
;MSLKQSSSPQSELSLSYNGREDHTDEEHISEDIIKATNSIAGSGKGISNTPLTLTLKNNGVPDLTMVYLPGITRVPVHGQPENIYDQIKDMIMEYIKPEESIILNMLSTSVPFTTFESIRMSQSVDKNGEGTFAVITKMDKLPEGCLRRS
;
A
#
# COMPACT_ATOMS: atom_id res chain seq x y z
N MET A 1 -13.79 42.27 17.90
CA MET A 1 -14.42 41.21 17.08
C MET A 1 -13.81 39.90 17.55
N SER A 2 -14.55 39.11 18.34
CA SER A 2 -14.05 37.86 18.93
C SER A 2 -14.33 36.71 17.99
N LEU A 3 -13.28 36.04 17.52
CA LEU A 3 -13.40 34.81 16.75
C LEU A 3 -13.82 33.69 17.72
N LYS A 4 -15.09 33.29 17.64
CA LYS A 4 -15.55 32.07 18.30
C LYS A 4 -14.77 30.90 17.69
N GLN A 5 -14.11 30.11 18.54
CA GLN A 5 -13.64 28.77 18.19
C GLN A 5 -14.80 28.01 17.52
N SER A 6 -14.71 27.79 16.21
CA SER A 6 -15.49 26.72 15.60
C SER A 6 -14.80 25.42 16.01
N SER A 7 -15.52 24.59 16.74
CA SER A 7 -15.22 23.17 16.93
C SER A 7 -14.65 22.58 15.65
N SER A 8 -13.42 22.08 15.71
CA SER A 8 -12.78 21.34 14.62
C SER A 8 -13.73 20.24 14.11
N PRO A 9 -13.86 20.03 12.79
CA PRO A 9 -14.57 18.86 12.29
C PRO A 9 -13.86 17.62 12.84
N GLN A 10 -14.57 16.84 13.64
CA GLN A 10 -14.01 15.65 14.27
C GLN A 10 -13.82 14.61 13.17
N SER A 11 -12.58 14.41 12.73
CA SER A 11 -12.22 13.32 11.82
C SER A 11 -12.59 12.00 12.48
N GLU A 12 -13.39 11.18 11.79
CA GLU A 12 -13.76 9.84 12.27
C GLU A 12 -12.84 8.82 11.61
N LEU A 13 -12.21 7.97 12.43
CA LEU A 13 -11.29 6.93 11.98
C LEU A 13 -11.81 5.55 12.42
N SER A 14 -11.98 4.63 11.48
CA SER A 14 -12.43 3.25 11.76
C SER A 14 -11.66 2.20 10.95
N LEU A 15 -11.48 1.02 11.56
CA LEU A 15 -10.87 -0.16 10.94
C LEU A 15 -11.95 -1.23 10.75
N SER A 16 -12.16 -1.67 9.51
CA SER A 16 -13.09 -2.75 9.18
C SER A 16 -12.37 -3.99 8.65
N TYR A 17 -12.71 -5.14 9.21
CA TYR A 17 -12.16 -6.46 8.86
C TYR A 17 -13.01 -7.57 9.46
N ASN A 18 -13.01 -8.77 8.87
CA ASN A 18 -13.77 -9.93 9.37
C ASN A 18 -15.25 -9.66 9.72
N GLY A 19 -15.89 -8.71 9.02
CA GLY A 19 -17.28 -8.31 9.27
C GLY A 19 -17.51 -7.47 10.53
N ARG A 20 -16.44 -7.00 11.21
CA ARG A 20 -16.51 -6.03 12.30
C ARG A 20 -15.97 -4.67 11.89
N GLU A 21 -16.31 -3.65 12.67
CA GLU A 21 -15.78 -2.30 12.55
C GLU A 21 -15.39 -1.82 13.95
N ASP A 22 -14.11 -1.44 14.10
CA ASP A 22 -13.53 -0.95 15.34
C ASP A 22 -13.15 0.53 15.14
N HIS A 23 -13.59 1.42 16.04
CA HIS A 23 -13.16 2.82 16.02
C HIS A 23 -11.75 2.95 16.62
N THR A 24 -10.96 3.86 16.05
CA THR A 24 -9.56 4.12 16.44
C THR A 24 -9.28 5.63 16.35
N ASP A 25 -8.09 6.04 16.79
CA ASP A 25 -7.58 7.41 16.64
C ASP A 25 -6.15 7.41 16.07
N GLU A 26 -5.59 8.59 15.83
CA GLU A 26 -4.24 8.75 15.27
C GLU A 26 -3.12 8.23 16.18
N GLU A 27 -3.35 8.18 17.50
CA GLU A 27 -2.34 7.70 18.46
C GLU A 27 -2.25 6.17 18.45
N HIS A 28 -3.39 5.48 18.26
CA HIS A 28 -3.49 4.02 18.37
C HIS A 28 -3.55 3.27 17.02
N ILE A 29 -3.80 3.98 15.90
CA ILE A 29 -4.04 3.38 14.58
C ILE A 29 -2.95 2.37 14.15
N SER A 30 -1.68 2.66 14.41
CA SER A 30 -0.57 1.80 14.03
C SER A 30 -0.64 0.45 14.74
N GLU A 31 -0.90 0.46 16.05
CA GLU A 31 -1.01 -0.75 16.85
C GLU A 31 -2.24 -1.57 16.46
N ASP A 32 -3.34 -0.89 16.17
CA ASP A 32 -4.60 -1.55 15.84
C ASP A 32 -4.57 -2.17 14.44
N ILE A 33 -3.88 -1.56 13.48
CA ILE A 33 -3.57 -2.19 12.18
C ILE A 33 -2.77 -3.49 12.39
N ILE A 34 -1.77 -3.49 13.27
CA ILE A 34 -0.96 -4.68 13.56
C ILE A 34 -1.81 -5.78 14.20
N LYS A 35 -2.63 -5.44 15.21
CA LYS A 35 -3.55 -6.38 15.86
C LYS A 35 -4.54 -6.98 14.86
N ALA A 36 -5.15 -6.14 14.03
CA ALA A 36 -6.09 -6.57 12.99
C ALA A 36 -5.42 -7.49 11.98
N THR A 37 -4.23 -7.12 11.47
CA THR A 37 -3.44 -7.92 10.54
C THR A 37 -3.12 -9.29 11.13
N ASN A 38 -2.67 -9.35 12.38
CA ASN A 38 -2.39 -10.63 13.06
C ASN A 38 -3.65 -11.49 13.24
N SER A 39 -4.82 -10.88 13.43
CA SER A 39 -6.09 -11.61 13.53
C SER A 39 -6.55 -12.22 12.20
N ILE A 40 -6.13 -11.62 11.07
CA ILE A 40 -6.51 -12.02 9.72
C ILE A 40 -5.51 -13.02 9.13
N ALA A 41 -4.22 -12.72 9.20
CA ALA A 41 -3.14 -13.49 8.56
C ALA A 41 -2.41 -14.42 9.53
N GLY A 42 -2.71 -14.34 10.83
CA GLY A 42 -1.95 -14.99 11.90
C GLY A 42 -0.69 -14.21 12.26
N SER A 43 -0.03 -14.59 13.37
CA SER A 43 1.21 -13.95 13.85
C SER A 43 2.48 -14.43 13.13
N GLY A 44 2.33 -15.21 12.04
CA GLY A 44 3.42 -15.77 11.26
C GLY A 44 3.84 -14.87 10.09
N LYS A 45 4.54 -15.45 9.11
CA LYS A 45 4.87 -14.77 7.83
C LYS A 45 3.87 -15.06 6.72
N GLY A 46 2.67 -15.52 7.10
CA GLY A 46 1.58 -15.80 6.18
C GLY A 46 1.02 -14.54 5.54
N ILE A 47 0.29 -14.73 4.45
CA ILE A 47 -0.49 -13.67 3.81
C ILE A 47 -1.96 -14.10 3.78
N SER A 48 -2.85 -13.13 3.68
CA SER A 48 -4.29 -13.36 3.58
C SER A 48 -4.88 -12.42 2.54
N ASN A 49 -5.85 -12.91 1.77
CA ASN A 49 -6.61 -12.11 0.80
C ASN A 49 -7.80 -11.39 1.46
N THR A 50 -8.02 -11.58 2.76
CA THR A 50 -9.06 -10.84 3.48
C THR A 50 -8.63 -9.39 3.66
N PRO A 51 -9.41 -8.41 3.16
CA PRO A 51 -9.03 -7.00 3.25
C PRO A 51 -9.15 -6.46 4.69
N LEU A 52 -8.25 -5.53 5.02
CA LEU A 52 -8.31 -4.65 6.18
C LEU A 52 -8.52 -3.23 5.67
N THR A 53 -9.64 -2.61 5.98
CA THR A 53 -10.01 -1.29 5.47
C THR A 53 -9.94 -0.24 6.57
N LEU A 54 -9.08 0.76 6.39
CA LEU A 54 -9.05 1.97 7.21
C LEU A 54 -9.90 3.06 6.55
N THR A 55 -10.91 3.56 7.25
CA THR A 55 -11.77 4.65 6.79
C THR A 55 -11.47 5.91 7.59
N LEU A 56 -11.11 6.99 6.89
CA LEU A 56 -11.00 8.34 7.43
C LEU A 56 -12.11 9.19 6.83
N LYS A 57 -13.07 9.61 7.66
CA LYS A 57 -14.10 10.58 7.25
C LYS A 57 -13.74 11.96 7.77
N ASN A 58 -13.66 12.92 6.88
CA ASN A 58 -13.45 14.33 7.23
C ASN A 58 -14.30 15.21 6.30
N ASN A 59 -14.77 16.35 6.81
CA ASN A 59 -15.52 17.30 6.01
C ASN A 59 -14.57 18.04 5.06
N GLY A 60 -14.89 18.02 3.77
CA GLY A 60 -14.14 18.79 2.75
C GLY A 60 -12.97 18.06 2.10
N VAL A 61 -12.84 16.74 2.30
CA VAL A 61 -11.95 15.90 1.49
C VAL A 61 -12.76 15.11 0.46
N PRO A 62 -12.24 14.89 -0.77
CA PRO A 62 -12.89 14.05 -1.75
C PRO A 62 -12.81 12.57 -1.34
N ASP A 63 -13.74 11.77 -1.83
CA ASP A 63 -13.68 10.32 -1.68
C ASP A 63 -12.49 9.76 -2.46
N LEU A 64 -11.57 9.12 -1.75
CA LEU A 64 -10.37 8.51 -2.32
C LEU A 64 -10.14 7.15 -1.67
N THR A 65 -9.96 6.12 -2.50
CA THR A 65 -9.55 4.78 -2.05
C THR A 65 -8.10 4.55 -2.44
N MET A 66 -7.26 4.19 -1.47
CA MET A 66 -5.89 3.76 -1.69
C MET A 66 -5.74 2.34 -1.19
N VAL A 67 -5.15 1.48 -2.01
CA VAL A 67 -4.91 0.08 -1.67
C VAL A 67 -3.41 -0.13 -1.46
N TYR A 68 -3.06 -0.65 -0.28
CA TYR A 68 -1.71 -1.13 0.01
C TYR A 68 -1.64 -2.62 -0.26
N LEU A 69 -0.69 -3.04 -1.09
CA LEU A 69 -0.50 -4.43 -1.50
C LEU A 69 0.79 -5.01 -0.91
N PRO A 70 0.86 -6.33 -0.65
CA PRO A 70 2.07 -6.97 -0.15
C PRO A 70 3.27 -6.79 -1.07
N GLY A 71 4.47 -6.73 -0.48
CA GLY A 71 5.72 -6.71 -1.22
C GLY A 71 5.96 -8.01 -1.99
N ILE A 72 6.40 -7.90 -3.24
CA ILE A 72 6.65 -9.07 -4.10
C ILE A 72 7.88 -9.83 -3.61
N THR A 73 7.74 -11.13 -3.33
CA THR A 73 8.85 -12.04 -3.02
C THR A 73 8.82 -13.26 -3.94
N ARG A 74 9.98 -13.60 -4.51
CA ARG A 74 10.14 -14.79 -5.38
C ARG A 74 10.57 -16.03 -4.64
N VAL A 75 11.27 -15.87 -3.53
CA VAL A 75 11.85 -16.97 -2.78
C VAL A 75 11.12 -17.03 -1.44
N PRO A 76 10.41 -18.13 -1.14
CA PRO A 76 9.80 -18.30 0.15
C PRO A 76 10.90 -18.32 1.22
N VAL A 77 10.72 -17.49 2.26
CA VAL A 77 11.56 -17.59 3.46
C VAL A 77 10.93 -18.57 4.44
N HIS A 78 11.71 -19.05 5.41
CA HIS A 78 11.20 -19.99 6.42
C HIS A 78 9.91 -19.46 7.07
N GLY A 79 8.85 -20.25 7.00
CA GLY A 79 7.50 -19.92 7.47
C GLY A 79 6.51 -19.42 6.41
N GLN A 80 6.92 -19.32 5.14
CA GLN A 80 6.03 -19.00 4.01
C GLN A 80 5.73 -20.25 3.16
N PRO A 81 4.54 -20.31 2.51
CA PRO A 81 4.22 -21.38 1.57
C PRO A 81 5.08 -21.29 0.31
N GLU A 82 5.33 -22.43 -0.35
CA GLU A 82 6.16 -22.47 -1.56
C GLU A 82 5.60 -21.64 -2.72
N ASN A 83 4.28 -21.54 -2.81
CA ASN A 83 3.56 -20.75 -3.82
C ASN A 83 3.28 -19.29 -3.38
N ILE A 84 4.04 -18.75 -2.41
CA ILE A 84 3.86 -17.38 -1.92
C ILE A 84 3.90 -16.33 -3.03
N TYR A 85 4.76 -16.54 -4.04
CA TYR A 85 4.90 -15.66 -5.18
C TYR A 85 3.59 -15.55 -5.97
N ASP A 86 2.99 -16.70 -6.30
CA ASP A 86 1.76 -16.75 -7.09
C ASP A 86 0.60 -16.14 -6.32
N GLN A 87 0.50 -16.40 -5.02
CA GLN A 87 -0.53 -15.79 -4.17
C GLN A 87 -0.43 -14.26 -4.12
N ILE A 88 0.77 -13.70 -3.93
CA ILE A 88 0.98 -12.24 -3.92
C ILE A 88 0.68 -11.65 -5.29
N LYS A 89 1.13 -12.31 -6.36
CA LYS A 89 0.86 -11.89 -7.73
C LYS A 89 -0.64 -11.86 -8.01
N ASP A 90 -1.37 -12.91 -7.67
CA ASP A 90 -2.81 -12.99 -7.91
C ASP A 90 -3.56 -11.89 -7.15
N MET A 91 -3.17 -11.64 -5.89
CA MET A 91 -3.71 -10.53 -5.09
C MET A 91 -3.45 -9.17 -5.75
N ILE A 92 -2.21 -8.89 -6.18
CA ILE A 92 -1.88 -7.63 -6.85
C ILE A 92 -2.69 -7.45 -8.13
N MET A 93 -2.79 -8.51 -8.93
CA MET A 93 -3.48 -8.49 -10.22
C MET A 93 -4.97 -8.18 -10.07
N GLU A 94 -5.61 -8.53 -8.96
CA GLU A 94 -7.01 -8.16 -8.68
C GLU A 94 -7.21 -6.64 -8.67
N TYR A 95 -6.24 -5.89 -8.12
CA TYR A 95 -6.34 -4.43 -7.96
C TYR A 95 -5.79 -3.64 -9.13
N ILE A 96 -4.85 -4.19 -9.91
CA ILE A 96 -4.22 -3.46 -11.03
C ILE A 96 -4.84 -3.76 -12.40
N LYS A 97 -5.70 -4.79 -12.52
CA LYS A 97 -6.39 -5.12 -13.77
C LYS A 97 -7.50 -4.14 -14.19
N PRO A 98 -8.32 -3.58 -13.28
CA PRO A 98 -9.35 -2.62 -13.66
C PRO A 98 -8.75 -1.40 -14.38
N GLU A 99 -9.40 -0.93 -15.45
CA GLU A 99 -8.88 0.19 -16.27
C GLU A 99 -8.89 1.53 -15.52
N GLU A 100 -9.75 1.66 -14.50
CA GLU A 100 -9.84 2.87 -13.67
C GLU A 100 -8.74 2.95 -12.59
N SER A 101 -7.94 1.89 -12.43
CA SER A 101 -6.87 1.83 -11.42
C SER A 101 -5.65 2.64 -11.84
N ILE A 102 -5.19 3.54 -10.95
CA ILE A 102 -3.89 4.20 -11.08
C ILE A 102 -2.83 3.36 -10.35
N ILE A 103 -1.76 2.99 -11.06
CA ILE A 103 -0.69 2.14 -10.54
C ILE A 103 0.50 3.00 -10.13
N LEU A 104 0.88 2.94 -8.85
CA LEU A 104 2.07 3.60 -8.32
C LEU A 104 3.19 2.59 -8.08
N ASN A 105 4.15 2.52 -9.01
CA ASN A 105 5.33 1.68 -8.90
C ASN A 105 6.37 2.30 -7.98
N MET A 106 6.51 1.75 -6.77
CA MET A 106 7.51 2.18 -5.79
C MET A 106 8.89 1.58 -6.08
N LEU A 107 9.80 2.38 -6.65
CA LEU A 107 11.13 1.94 -7.08
C LEU A 107 12.21 2.51 -6.17
N SER A 108 13.03 1.65 -5.55
CA SER A 108 14.16 2.10 -4.74
C SER A 108 15.43 2.29 -5.58
N THR A 109 16.15 3.38 -5.38
CA THR A 109 17.48 3.59 -6.02
C THR A 109 18.54 2.57 -5.62
N SER A 110 18.32 1.81 -4.54
CA SER A 110 19.28 0.83 -4.04
C SER A 110 19.36 -0.45 -4.86
N VAL A 111 18.44 -0.67 -5.80
CA VAL A 111 18.40 -1.87 -6.63
C VAL A 111 18.22 -1.49 -8.12
N PRO A 112 18.77 -2.28 -9.06
CA PRO A 112 18.65 -1.97 -10.48
C PRO A 112 17.19 -2.02 -10.96
N PHE A 113 16.84 -1.09 -11.87
CA PHE A 113 15.49 -0.99 -12.43
C PHE A 113 14.94 -2.31 -13.00
N THR A 114 15.80 -3.09 -13.64
CA THR A 114 15.46 -4.38 -14.27
C THR A 114 15.00 -5.47 -13.30
N THR A 115 15.23 -5.27 -11.99
CA THR A 115 14.82 -6.23 -10.96
C THR A 115 13.41 -6.00 -10.43
N PHE A 116 12.79 -4.84 -10.73
CA PHE A 116 11.47 -4.54 -10.22
C PHE A 116 10.38 -5.31 -10.96
N GLU A 117 9.82 -6.28 -10.25
CA GLU A 117 8.73 -7.11 -10.74
C GLU A 117 7.43 -6.33 -10.88
N SER A 118 7.21 -5.32 -10.05
CA SER A 118 6.03 -4.45 -10.12
C SER A 118 5.89 -3.77 -11.48
N ILE A 119 7.02 -3.42 -12.13
CA ILE A 119 7.06 -2.84 -13.47
C ILE A 119 6.59 -3.85 -14.52
N ARG A 120 7.04 -5.10 -14.41
CA ARG A 120 6.61 -6.17 -15.34
C ARG A 120 5.13 -6.46 -15.18
N MET A 121 4.62 -6.43 -13.95
CA MET A 121 3.21 -6.61 -13.66
C MET A 121 2.38 -5.44 -14.20
N SER A 122 2.76 -4.20 -13.93
CA SER A 122 2.03 -3.02 -14.43
C SER A 122 2.04 -2.95 -15.95
N GLN A 123 3.16 -3.23 -16.61
CA GLN A 123 3.24 -3.28 -18.08
C GLN A 123 2.37 -4.38 -18.72
N SER A 124 2.03 -5.43 -17.97
CA SER A 124 1.16 -6.50 -18.47
C SER A 124 -0.30 -6.09 -18.55
N VAL A 125 -0.72 -5.09 -17.77
CA VAL A 125 -2.09 -4.56 -17.71
C VAL A 125 -2.20 -3.16 -18.35
N ASP A 126 -1.14 -2.37 -18.30
CA ASP A 126 -1.05 -1.02 -18.86
C ASP A 126 0.23 -0.90 -19.73
N LYS A 127 0.12 -1.34 -20.98
CA LYS A 127 1.26 -1.38 -21.93
C LYS A 127 1.76 0.00 -22.33
N ASN A 128 0.86 0.99 -22.37
CA ASN A 128 1.19 2.34 -22.80
C ASN A 128 1.66 3.21 -21.62
N GLY A 129 1.41 2.78 -20.37
CA GLY A 129 1.81 3.50 -19.17
C GLY A 129 0.91 4.71 -18.88
N GLU A 130 -0.35 4.70 -19.35
CA GLU A 130 -1.26 5.84 -19.22
C GLU A 130 -1.74 6.02 -17.77
N GLY A 131 -1.89 4.92 -17.03
CA GLY A 131 -2.30 4.90 -15.63
C GLY A 131 -1.15 4.55 -14.66
N THR A 132 0.07 4.34 -15.16
CA THR A 132 1.20 3.85 -14.36
C THR A 132 2.25 4.93 -14.12
N PHE A 133 2.52 5.23 -12.85
CA PHE A 133 3.53 6.19 -12.43
C PHE A 133 4.65 5.51 -11.65
N ALA A 134 5.89 5.86 -11.96
CA ALA A 134 7.05 5.43 -11.18
C ALA A 134 7.37 6.44 -10.07
N VAL A 135 7.41 5.96 -8.83
CA VAL A 135 7.79 6.74 -7.65
C VAL A 135 9.17 6.27 -7.19
N ILE A 136 10.18 7.12 -7.35
CA ILE A 136 11.56 6.80 -6.97
C ILE A 136 11.78 7.12 -5.48
N THR A 137 12.31 6.15 -4.73
CA THR A 137 12.51 6.22 -3.27
C THR A 137 13.95 5.89 -2.86
N LYS A 138 14.31 6.22 -1.62
CA LYS A 138 15.65 6.03 -1.03
C LYS A 138 16.78 6.75 -1.79
N MET A 139 16.49 7.93 -2.33
CA MET A 139 17.48 8.73 -3.08
C MET A 139 18.76 9.02 -2.29
N ASP A 140 18.70 9.01 -0.96
CA ASP A 140 19.84 9.10 -0.04
C ASP A 140 20.86 7.96 -0.22
N LYS A 141 20.45 6.81 -0.75
CA LYS A 141 21.31 5.63 -0.98
C LYS A 141 21.98 5.61 -2.34
N LEU A 142 21.75 6.63 -3.15
CA LEU A 142 22.33 6.70 -4.47
C LEU A 142 23.84 7.01 -4.35
N PRO A 143 24.74 6.27 -5.04
CA PRO A 143 26.16 6.53 -4.99
C PRO A 143 26.48 7.98 -5.40
N GLU A 144 27.44 8.59 -4.70
CA GLU A 144 27.93 9.93 -5.06
C GLU A 144 28.43 9.94 -6.51
N GLY A 145 27.98 10.94 -7.28
CA GLY A 145 28.33 11.10 -8.70
C GLY A 145 27.33 10.52 -9.70
N CYS A 146 26.31 9.77 -9.28
CA CYS A 146 25.25 9.29 -10.18
C CYS A 146 24.28 10.39 -10.65
N LEU A 147 24.12 11.47 -9.86
CA LEU A 147 23.36 12.65 -10.27
C LEU A 147 24.30 13.62 -10.99
N ARG A 148 24.32 13.59 -12.32
CA ARG A 148 24.86 14.70 -13.10
C ARG A 148 23.92 15.88 -12.92
N ARG A 149 24.38 16.91 -12.20
CA ARG A 149 23.73 18.22 -12.22
C ARG A 149 23.94 18.80 -13.62
N SER A 150 22.85 18.90 -14.38
CA SER A 150 22.77 19.68 -15.62
C SER A 150 22.83 21.17 -15.32
#